data_AF-A0A6I7P7V7-F1
#
_entry.id   AF-A0A6I7P7V7-F1
#
_cell.length_a   1.000
_cell.length_b   1.000
_cell.length_c   1.000
_cell.angle_alpha   90.00
_cell.angle_beta   90.00
_cell.angle_gamma   90.00
#
_symmetry.space_group_name_H-M   'P 1'
#
loop_
_entity.id
_entity.type
_entity.pdbx_description
1 polymer ?
#
loop_
_entity_poly.entity_id
_entity_poly.type
_entity_poly.pdbx_seq_one_letter_code
_entity_poly.pdbx_strand_id
1 'polypeptide(L)'
;MCSLLQLVDTVVNLYIWALIISVVLGWLVQFNVVNARNQFVSIVGGFLYRITEPALQPIRRFLPDLGGIDISPIVLILLLTFARSLLWEFFGGACRVAF
;
A
#
# COMPACT_ATOMS: atom_id res chain seq x y z
N MET A 1 2.59 -22.31 -14.38
CA MET A 1 1.63 -21.70 -13.42
C MET A 1 2.32 -20.73 -12.44
N CYS A 2 3.46 -21.12 -11.85
CA CYS A 2 4.22 -20.31 -10.88
C CYS A 2 4.55 -18.88 -11.31
N SER A 3 4.91 -18.66 -12.57
CA SER A 3 5.31 -17.33 -13.06
C SER A 3 4.18 -16.30 -12.99
N LEU A 4 2.92 -16.72 -13.18
CA LEU A 4 1.77 -15.83 -13.01
C LEU A 4 1.57 -15.45 -11.54
N LEU A 5 1.73 -16.41 -10.62
CA LEU A 5 1.66 -16.16 -9.17
C LEU A 5 2.76 -15.19 -8.73
N GLN A 6 3.98 -15.37 -9.23
CA GLN A 6 5.10 -14.44 -8.99
C GLN A 6 4.84 -13.03 -9.55
N LEU A 7 4.18 -12.93 -10.72
CA LEU A 7 3.83 -11.64 -11.30
C LEU A 7 2.80 -10.91 -10.43
N VAL A 8 1.75 -11.62 -9.99
CA VAL A 8 0.75 -11.06 -9.04
C VAL A 8 1.42 -10.65 -7.74
N ASP A 9 2.29 -11.50 -7.18
CA ASP A 9 3.07 -11.23 -5.99
C ASP A 9 3.88 -9.94 -6.09
N THR A 10 4.56 -9.75 -7.24
CA THR A 10 5.35 -8.56 -7.54
C THR A 10 4.48 -7.31 -7.61
N VAL A 11 3.32 -7.39 -8.26
CA VAL A 11 2.38 -6.26 -8.37
C VAL A 11 1.84 -5.86 -6.99
N VAL A 12 1.46 -6.84 -6.15
CA VAL A 12 1.01 -6.56 -4.78
C VAL A 12 2.13 -5.93 -3.97
N ASN A 13 3.36 -6.41 -4.09
CA ASN A 13 4.52 -5.83 -3.40
C ASN A 13 4.79 -4.38 -3.84
N LEU A 14 4.72 -4.09 -5.15
CA LEU A 14 4.84 -2.73 -5.67
C LEU A 14 3.76 -1.80 -5.11
N TYR A 15 2.52 -2.30 -4.99
CA TYR A 15 1.43 -1.54 -4.38
C TYR A 15 1.66 -1.26 -2.89
N ILE A 16 2.21 -2.21 -2.13
CA ILE A 16 2.62 -2.00 -0.73
C ILE A 16 3.69 -0.92 -0.64
N TRP A 17 4.71 -0.96 -1.50
CA TRP A 17 5.73 0.10 -1.55
C TRP A 17 5.14 1.47 -1.87
N ALA A 18 4.18 1.55 -2.80
CA ALA A 18 3.46 2.77 -3.08
C ALA A 18 2.71 3.28 -1.84
N LEU A 19 2.02 2.41 -1.09
CA LEU A 19 1.38 2.81 0.17
C LEU A 19 2.39 3.35 1.19
N ILE A 20 3.54 2.70 1.35
CA ILE A 20 4.60 3.17 2.25
C ILE A 20 5.06 4.57 1.84
N ILE A 21 5.35 4.79 0.55
CA ILE A 21 5.75 6.09 0.03
C ILE A 21 4.67 7.14 0.29
N SER A 22 3.37 6.80 0.16
CA SER A 22 2.28 7.75 0.43
C SER A 22 2.26 8.22 1.89
N VAL A 23 2.49 7.30 2.83
CA VAL A 23 2.53 7.60 4.27
C VAL A 23 3.76 8.43 4.60
N VAL A 24 4.92 8.04 4.09
CA VAL A 24 6.18 8.77 4.29
C VAL A 24 6.08 10.18 3.72
N LEU A 25 5.53 10.36 2.51
CA LEU A 25 5.29 11.68 1.93
C LEU A 25 4.33 12.52 2.78
N GLY A 26 3.25 11.92 3.30
CA GLY A 26 2.33 12.57 4.22
C GLY A 26 3.03 13.09 5.48
N TRP A 27 3.86 12.25 6.13
CA TRP A 27 4.66 12.66 7.28
C TRP A 27 5.69 13.74 6.95
N LEU A 28 6.39 13.63 5.82
CA LEU A 28 7.36 14.63 5.39
C LEU A 28 6.70 16.01 5.21
N VAL A 29 5.47 16.05 4.68
CA VAL A 29 4.69 17.29 4.56
C VAL A 29 4.22 17.79 5.92
N GLN A 30 3.73 16.90 6.78
CA GLN A 30 3.19 17.26 8.10
C GLN A 30 4.25 17.78 9.07
N PHE A 31 5.45 17.21 9.03
CA PHE A 31 6.61 17.69 9.81
C PHE A 31 7.34 18.87 9.16
N ASN A 32 6.78 19.48 8.10
CA ASN A 32 7.39 20.59 7.36
C ASN A 32 8.81 20.30 6.82
N VAL A 33 9.15 19.02 6.61
CA VAL A 33 10.44 18.61 6.03
C VAL A 33 10.46 18.90 4.53
N VAL A 34 9.33 18.70 3.86
CA VAL A 34 9.13 19.05 2.45
C VAL A 34 7.92 19.94 2.28
N ASN A 35 8.04 20.92 1.39
CA ASN A 35 6.97 21.86 1.12
C ASN A 35 6.01 21.28 0.08
N ALA A 36 4.74 21.07 0.47
CA ALA A 36 3.67 20.64 -0.44
C ALA A 36 3.43 21.61 -1.62
N ARG A 37 3.93 22.85 -1.53
CA ARG A 37 3.90 23.83 -2.63
C ARG A 37 4.88 23.49 -3.75
N ASN A 38 5.82 22.57 -3.55
CA ASN A 38 6.68 22.10 -4.62
C ASN A 38 5.85 21.26 -5.59
N GLN A 39 5.88 21.63 -6.88
CA GLN A 39 5.13 20.96 -7.94
C GLN A 39 5.43 19.46 -8.03
N PHE A 40 6.67 19.04 -7.75
CA PHE A 40 7.02 17.62 -7.74
C PHE A 40 6.27 16.85 -6.64
N VAL A 41 6.25 17.39 -5.41
CA VAL A 41 5.61 16.76 -4.26
C VAL A 41 4.09 16.71 -4.46
N SER A 42 3.48 17.76 -5.02
CA SER A 42 2.04 17.78 -5.26
C SER A 42 1.61 16.79 -6.36
N ILE A 43 2.39 16.64 -7.43
CA ILE A 43 2.12 15.67 -8.49
C ILE A 43 2.25 14.24 -7.96
N VAL A 44 3.36 13.94 -7.28
CA VAL A 44 3.61 12.59 -6.74
C VAL A 44 2.58 12.27 -5.64
N GLY A 45 2.41 13.14 -4.66
CA GLY A 45 1.41 12.95 -3.59
C GLY A 45 -0.01 12.80 -4.13
N GLY A 46 -0.41 13.61 -5.12
CA GLY A 46 -1.72 13.51 -5.75
C GLY A 46 -1.91 12.23 -6.56
N PHE A 47 -0.85 11.74 -7.23
CA PHE A 47 -0.87 10.45 -7.94
C PHE A 47 -1.02 9.28 -6.96
N LEU A 48 -0.21 9.25 -5.90
CA LEU A 48 -0.31 8.21 -4.88
C LEU A 48 -1.69 8.21 -4.22
N TYR A 49 -2.20 9.38 -3.84
CA TYR A 49 -3.54 9.51 -3.25
C TYR A 49 -4.61 8.91 -4.17
N ARG A 50 -4.61 9.23 -5.47
CA ARG A 50 -5.62 8.69 -6.41
C ARG A 50 -5.56 7.17 -6.56
N ILE A 51 -4.37 6.58 -6.45
CA ILE A 51 -4.19 5.13 -6.54
C ILE A 51 -4.59 4.42 -5.26
N THR A 52 -4.26 5.01 -4.11
CA THR A 52 -4.46 4.36 -2.80
C THR A 52 -5.84 4.61 -2.21
N GLU A 53 -6.48 5.75 -2.53
CA GLU A 53 -7.79 6.14 -2.01
C GLU A 53 -8.91 5.12 -2.24
N PRO A 54 -9.10 4.48 -3.41
CA PRO A 54 -10.19 3.49 -3.58
C PRO A 54 -10.07 2.30 -2.62
N ALA A 55 -8.85 1.92 -2.21
CA ALA A 55 -8.62 0.85 -1.23
C ALA A 55 -8.67 1.38 0.21
N LEU A 56 -8.24 2.62 0.45
CA LEU A 56 -8.22 3.23 1.78
C LEU A 56 -9.58 3.75 2.23
N GLN A 57 -10.41 4.25 1.32
CA GLN A 57 -11.73 4.81 1.60
C GLN A 57 -12.64 3.85 2.39
N PRO A 58 -12.81 2.56 2.02
CA PRO A 58 -13.63 1.65 2.81
C PRO A 58 -13.04 1.45 4.21
N ILE A 59 -11.71 1.37 4.35
CA ILE A 59 -11.04 1.18 5.65
C ILE A 59 -11.25 2.41 6.54
N ARG A 60 -11.14 3.62 5.98
CA ARG A 60 -11.39 4.90 6.67
C ARG A 60 -12.83 5.02 7.18
N ARG A 61 -13.82 4.39 6.52
CA ARG A 61 -15.20 4.40 7.01
C ARG A 61 -15.41 3.58 8.29
N PHE A 62 -14.54 2.60 8.54
CA PHE A 62 -14.60 1.76 9.75
C PHE A 62 -13.73 2.29 10.89
N LEU A 63 -12.69 3.07 10.58
CA LEU A 63 -11.79 3.63 11.57
C LEU A 63 -12.23 5.05 11.96
N PRO A 64 -12.29 5.39 13.26
CA PRO A 64 -12.47 6.78 13.68
C PRO A 64 -11.22 7.61 13.31
N ASP A 65 -11.43 8.88 12.95
CA ASP A 65 -10.33 9.79 12.60
C ASP A 65 -9.47 10.10 13.85
N LEU A 66 -8.23 9.62 13.87
CA LEU A 66 -7.30 9.74 15.01
C LEU A 66 -6.53 11.07 15.04
N GLY A 67 -7.15 12.18 14.63
CA GLY A 67 -6.55 13.50 14.80
C GLY A 67 -5.28 13.74 13.97
N GLY A 68 -5.35 13.47 12.65
CA GLY A 68 -4.29 13.83 11.70
C GLY A 68 -3.20 12.79 11.49
N ILE A 69 -3.33 11.59 12.06
CA ILE A 69 -2.51 10.43 11.72
C ILE A 69 -3.42 9.37 11.08
N ASP A 70 -3.26 9.19 9.76
CA ASP A 70 -3.98 8.16 9.01
C ASP A 70 -3.37 6.78 9.29
N ILE A 71 -4.02 5.97 10.14
CA ILE A 71 -3.61 4.57 10.39
C ILE A 71 -4.11 3.62 9.28
N SER A 72 -5.07 4.05 8.46
CA SER A 72 -5.68 3.28 7.38
C SER A 72 -4.67 2.58 6.43
N PRO A 73 -3.54 3.21 6.04
CA PRO A 73 -2.52 2.55 5.21
C PRO A 73 -1.86 1.36 5.90
N ILE A 74 -1.64 1.42 7.21
CA ILE A 74 -1.06 0.30 7.98
C ILE A 74 -2.02 -0.89 7.96
N VAL A 75 -3.32 -0.64 8.18
CA VAL A 75 -4.36 -1.68 8.12
C VAL A 75 -4.44 -2.28 6.72
N LEU A 76 -4.36 -1.46 5.67
CA LEU A 76 -4.37 -1.94 4.29
C LEU A 76 -3.13 -2.81 3.96
N ILE A 77 -1.93 -2.40 4.41
CA ILE A 77 -0.71 -3.21 4.25
C ILE A 77 -0.87 -4.56 4.96
N LEU A 78 -1.45 -4.58 6.15
CA LEU A 78 -1.69 -5.81 6.90
C LEU A 78 -2.68 -6.74 6.17
N LEU A 79 -3.77 -6.20 5.64
CA LEU A 79 -4.71 -6.96 4.81
C LEU A 79 -4.08 -7.50 3.53
N LEU A 80 -3.25 -6.71 2.85
CA LEU A 80 -2.56 -7.12 1.63
C LEU A 80 -1.51 -8.20 1.88
N THR A 81 -0.72 -8.07 2.95
CA THR A 81 0.29 -9.07 3.32
C THR A 81 -0.34 -10.38 3.78
N PHE A 82 -1.49 -10.32 4.46
CA PHE A 82 -2.29 -11.49 4.80
C PHE A 82 -2.87 -12.16 3.54
N ALA A 83 -3.50 -11.39 2.65
CA ALA A 83 -4.05 -11.91 1.40
C ALA A 83 -2.97 -12.53 0.51
N ARG A 84 -1.79 -11.92 0.43
CA ARG A 84 -0.61 -12.45 -0.25
C ARG A 84 -0.17 -13.78 0.34
N SER A 85 -0.06 -13.86 1.67
CA SER A 85 0.34 -15.09 2.37
C SER A 85 -0.66 -16.22 2.13
N LEU A 86 -1.96 -15.94 2.20
CA LEU A 86 -3.01 -16.90 1.88
C LEU A 86 -2.92 -17.36 0.41
N LEU A 87 -2.82 -16.43 -0.55
CA LEU A 87 -2.66 -16.79 -1.96
C LEU A 87 -1.45 -17.71 -2.17
N TRP A 88 -0.35 -17.44 -1.46
CA TRP A 88 0.85 -18.24 -1.61
C TRP A 88 0.75 -19.60 -0.94
N GLU A 89 -0.01 -19.71 0.14
CA GLU A 89 -0.27 -21.00 0.80
C GLU A 89 -1.21 -21.88 -0.05
N PHE A 90 -2.31 -21.33 -0.55
CA PHE A 90 -3.28 -22.06 -1.38
C PHE A 90 -2.73 -22.46 -2.75
N PHE A 91 -1.99 -21.56 -3.42
CA PHE A 91 -1.52 -21.79 -4.80
C PHE A 91 -0.02 -22.09 -4.89
N GLY A 92 0.76 -21.74 -3.88
CA GLY A 92 2.21 -21.90 -3.85
C GLY A 92 2.71 -23.17 -3.19
N GLY A 93 1.89 -23.88 -2.42
CA GLY A 93 2.21 -25.25 -1.98
C GLY A 93 2.58 -26.15 -3.16
N ALA A 94 1.93 -25.98 -4.31
CA ALA A 94 2.24 -26.70 -5.56
C ALA A 94 3.49 -26.19 -6.29
N CYS A 95 3.96 -24.97 -6.01
CA CYS A 95 5.10 -24.34 -6.67
C CYS A 95 6.40 -24.49 -5.87
N ARG A 96 6.32 -24.56 -4.54
CA ARG A 96 7.47 -24.67 -3.62
C ARG A 96 8.14 -26.05 -3.62
N VAL A 97 7.44 -27.09 -4.09
CA VAL A 97 7.96 -28.48 -4.19
C VAL A 97 8.68 -28.73 -5.53
N ALA A 98 8.62 -27.78 -6.47
CA ALA A 98 9.27 -27.90 -7.78
C ALA A 98 10.73 -27.43 -7.81
N PHE A 99 11.32 -27.10 -6.65
CA PHE A 99 12.74 -26.78 -6.47
C PHE A 99 13.29 -27.43 -5.21
#